data_AF-A0A2E4JQ37-F1
#
_entry.id   AF-A0A2E4JQ37-F1
#
_cell.length_a   1.000
_cell.length_b   1.000
_cell.length_c   1.000
_cell.angle_alpha   90.00
_cell.angle_beta   90.00
_cell.angle_gamma   90.00
#
_symmetry.space_group_name_H-M   'P 1'
#
loop_
_entity.id
_entity.type
_entity.pdbx_description
1 polymer ?
#
loop_
_entity_poly.entity_id
_entity_poly.type
_entity_poly.pdbx_seq_one_letter_code
_entity_poly.pdbx_strand_id
1 'polypeptide(L)'
;MSNVQKRKKTYVLVVAVSIGILAVSMIGGFWTAQNTSVIPTANGKTSNDFITKQMAGTSTFLKNEEQNDTSQLFVTGTASKKISPDKVSVTLGVETQKKTAQEAAKNNSEIMNVVINGLKELGFSTNQISTSYYNIHPVYEYHKDRLQPVKNQVLVGYRTTNTITVTISASENIGEVVDTAINAGAIRASGINYFISDEVQSQVNNELIEQAVLDATMKAEKALAPLNMQIVGVKDLNLHDVFHPVFGYDKAVLAERTSAPTPILPSEQQTSVSVSVIFMIG
;
A
#
# COMPACT_ATOMS: atom_id res chain seq x y z
N MET A 1 -26.65 -42.22 -37.94
CA MET A 1 -25.36 -42.62 -37.33
C MET A 1 -24.32 -41.58 -37.70
N SER A 2 -23.83 -40.79 -36.74
CA SER A 2 -22.45 -40.27 -36.72
C SER A 2 -22.25 -39.46 -35.43
N ASN A 3 -21.45 -40.06 -34.55
CA ASN A 3 -21.00 -39.53 -33.28
C ASN A 3 -19.75 -38.69 -33.56
N VAL A 4 -19.75 -37.40 -33.23
CA VAL A 4 -18.51 -36.61 -33.18
C VAL A 4 -18.42 -35.91 -31.83
N GLN A 5 -17.47 -36.37 -31.05
CA GLN A 5 -17.10 -35.87 -29.74
C GLN A 5 -16.64 -34.42 -29.79
N LYS A 6 -17.18 -33.57 -28.89
CA LYS A 6 -16.51 -32.33 -28.46
C LYS A 6 -15.88 -32.56 -27.09
N ARG A 7 -14.55 -32.63 -27.07
CA ARG A 7 -13.72 -32.69 -25.87
C ARG A 7 -13.95 -31.44 -25.01
N LYS A 8 -14.30 -31.62 -23.74
CA LYS A 8 -14.27 -30.56 -22.72
C LYS A 8 -12.80 -30.35 -22.32
N LYS A 9 -12.28 -29.13 -22.48
CA LYS A 9 -11.00 -28.71 -21.88
C LYS A 9 -11.28 -28.27 -20.44
N THR A 10 -10.86 -29.08 -19.49
CA THR A 10 -10.83 -28.74 -18.06
C THR A 10 -9.56 -27.91 -17.80
N TYR A 11 -9.72 -26.69 -17.31
CA TYR A 11 -8.61 -25.89 -16.79
C TYR A 11 -8.46 -26.18 -15.29
N VAL A 12 -7.30 -26.71 -14.91
CA VAL A 12 -6.90 -26.87 -13.50
C VAL A 12 -6.21 -25.60 -13.06
N LEU A 13 -6.79 -24.91 -12.09
CA LEU A 13 -6.20 -23.73 -11.44
C LEU A 13 -5.22 -24.22 -10.36
N VAL A 14 -3.92 -23.98 -10.55
CA VAL A 14 -2.89 -24.24 -9.53
C VAL A 14 -2.81 -23.01 -8.64
N VAL A 15 -3.35 -23.11 -7.43
CA VAL A 15 -3.18 -22.11 -6.36
C VAL A 15 -1.95 -22.51 -5.55
N ALA A 16 -0.86 -21.76 -5.69
CA ALA A 16 0.30 -21.87 -4.82
C ALA A 16 0.02 -21.08 -3.53
N VAL A 17 -0.26 -21.80 -2.45
CA VAL A 17 -0.31 -21.24 -1.08
C VAL A 17 1.06 -21.47 -0.45
N SER A 18 1.87 -20.41 -0.38
CA SER A 18 3.14 -20.43 0.34
C SER A 18 2.88 -20.14 1.83
N ILE A 19 2.85 -21.21 2.63
CA ILE A 19 2.88 -21.17 4.09
C ILE A 19 4.35 -21.00 4.51
N GLY A 20 4.72 -19.79 4.94
CA GLY A 20 6.01 -19.50 5.57
C GLY A 20 5.92 -19.68 7.07
N ILE A 21 6.67 -20.65 7.58
CA ILE A 21 6.73 -21.11 8.97
C ILE A 21 7.38 -20.05 9.88
N LEU A 22 6.71 -19.78 11.01
CA LEU A 22 7.26 -19.13 12.21
C LEU A 22 8.37 -19.98 12.82
N ALA A 23 9.56 -19.42 13.02
CA ALA A 23 10.49 -19.91 14.04
C ALA A 23 11.28 -18.74 14.64
N VAL A 24 10.81 -18.35 15.82
CA VAL A 24 11.53 -17.58 16.83
C VAL A 24 12.62 -18.46 17.42
N SER A 25 13.85 -17.96 17.58
CA SER A 25 14.71 -18.45 18.66
C SER A 25 15.75 -17.42 19.08
N MET A 26 15.48 -16.86 20.25
CA MET A 26 16.36 -16.11 21.12
C MET A 26 17.52 -16.98 21.64
N ILE A 27 18.70 -16.34 21.79
CA ILE A 27 19.57 -16.32 22.98
C ILE A 27 19.88 -17.66 23.69
N GLY A 28 21.13 -18.12 23.48
CA GLY A 28 22.13 -18.40 24.53
C GLY A 28 21.88 -19.46 25.62
N GLY A 29 22.74 -20.48 25.69
CA GLY A 29 22.89 -21.32 26.89
C GLY A 29 23.74 -22.60 26.73
N PHE A 30 25.03 -22.49 27.07
CA PHE A 30 25.90 -23.47 27.78
C PHE A 30 25.45 -24.95 27.99
N TRP A 31 26.27 -25.94 27.55
CA TRP A 31 26.99 -26.98 28.36
C TRP A 31 27.48 -28.22 27.53
N THR A 32 28.77 -28.56 27.75
CA THR A 32 29.51 -29.84 27.70
C THR A 32 29.50 -30.87 26.56
N ALA A 33 30.74 -31.29 26.27
CA ALA A 33 31.18 -32.48 25.54
C ALA A 33 30.69 -33.82 26.09
N GLN A 34 30.57 -34.84 25.22
CA GLN A 34 31.09 -36.20 25.42
C GLN A 34 30.95 -37.13 24.19
N ASN A 35 32.11 -37.64 23.75
CA ASN A 35 32.47 -39.04 23.47
C ASN A 35 31.80 -39.94 22.39
N THR A 36 32.70 -40.45 21.54
CA THR A 36 32.89 -41.84 21.02
C THR A 36 31.85 -42.42 20.05
N SER A 37 32.25 -42.94 18.89
CA SER A 37 32.98 -44.22 18.80
C SER A 37 33.55 -44.48 17.39
N VAL A 38 34.60 -45.29 17.36
CA VAL A 38 35.46 -45.68 16.22
C VAL A 38 35.24 -47.17 15.91
N ILE A 39 35.73 -47.65 14.74
CA ILE A 39 36.27 -49.00 14.36
C ILE A 39 35.50 -49.66 13.16
N PRO A 40 36.15 -50.35 12.17
CA PRO A 40 37.42 -51.10 12.26
C PRO A 40 38.54 -50.92 11.21
N THR A 41 39.71 -51.38 11.67
CA THR A 41 41.05 -51.60 11.10
C THR A 41 41.14 -52.82 10.17
N ALA A 42 42.10 -52.82 9.21
CA ALA A 42 42.95 -54.00 8.95
C ALA A 42 44.22 -53.69 8.11
N ASN A 43 45.38 -53.92 8.74
CA ASN A 43 46.64 -54.46 8.22
C ASN A 43 47.50 -53.69 7.21
N GLY A 44 48.62 -53.15 7.73
CA GLY A 44 49.74 -52.66 6.92
C GLY A 44 50.66 -53.77 6.41
N LYS A 45 51.28 -53.50 5.25
CA LYS A 45 52.60 -53.99 4.86
C LYS A 45 53.36 -52.88 4.13
N THR A 46 54.57 -52.69 4.59
CA THR A 46 55.65 -51.79 4.13
C THR A 46 56.10 -52.09 2.71
N SER A 47 56.47 -51.05 1.95
CA SER A 47 57.67 -51.06 1.11
C SER A 47 58.13 -49.63 0.85
N ASN A 48 59.40 -49.41 1.20
CA ASN A 48 60.19 -48.23 0.95
C ASN A 48 60.19 -47.89 -0.54
N ASP A 49 60.13 -46.60 -0.89
CA ASP A 49 61.05 -46.12 -1.91
C ASP A 49 61.26 -44.59 -1.91
N PHE A 50 62.53 -44.22 -2.02
CA PHE A 50 63.10 -42.92 -2.40
C PHE A 50 63.20 -41.77 -1.37
N ILE A 51 64.35 -41.77 -0.66
CA ILE A 51 65.04 -40.54 -0.24
C ILE A 51 65.65 -39.84 -1.48
N THR A 52 65.71 -38.50 -1.41
CA THR A 52 66.48 -37.53 -2.23
C THR A 52 65.98 -37.16 -3.64
N LYS A 53 65.41 -35.97 -3.79
CA LYS A 53 66.03 -34.79 -4.47
C LYS A 53 65.12 -33.54 -4.51
N GLN A 54 65.74 -32.36 -4.36
CA GLN A 54 65.39 -31.09 -5.04
C GLN A 54 64.19 -30.28 -4.48
N MET A 55 64.44 -29.30 -3.61
CA MET A 55 64.71 -27.88 -3.92
C MET A 55 63.57 -27.11 -4.60
N ALA A 56 63.28 -25.99 -3.94
CA ALA A 56 62.71 -24.74 -4.48
C ALA A 56 61.19 -24.67 -4.60
N GLY A 57 60.63 -23.66 -3.91
CA GLY A 57 59.50 -22.92 -4.45
C GLY A 57 58.33 -22.76 -3.50
N THR A 58 58.23 -21.55 -2.98
CA THR A 58 56.98 -20.88 -2.60
C THR A 58 56.43 -21.23 -1.22
N SER A 59 56.93 -20.50 -0.22
CA SER A 59 56.13 -20.07 0.92
C SER A 59 54.91 -19.31 0.40
N THR A 60 53.81 -20.01 0.18
CA THR A 60 52.50 -19.37 -0.06
C THR A 60 52.08 -18.72 1.25
N PHE A 61 52.36 -17.43 1.36
CA PHE A 61 51.77 -16.58 2.38
C PHE A 61 50.26 -16.67 2.23
N LEU A 62 49.60 -17.35 3.17
CA LEU A 62 48.17 -17.22 3.34
C LEU A 62 47.95 -15.77 3.79
N LYS A 63 47.51 -14.93 2.85
CA LYS A 63 46.96 -13.62 3.15
C LYS A 63 45.75 -13.88 4.05
N ASN A 64 45.93 -13.72 5.36
CA ASN A 64 44.81 -13.53 6.26
C ASN A 64 44.04 -12.34 5.70
N GLU A 65 42.83 -12.58 5.19
CA GLU A 65 41.84 -11.53 5.13
C GLU A 65 41.58 -11.16 6.58
N GLU A 66 42.22 -10.09 7.05
CA GLU A 66 41.76 -9.40 8.25
C GLU A 66 40.29 -9.03 7.97
N GLN A 67 39.37 -9.79 8.56
CA GLN A 67 38.06 -9.26 8.87
C GLN A 67 38.32 -8.05 9.75
N ASN A 68 38.40 -6.88 9.12
CA ASN A 68 38.39 -5.60 9.80
C ASN A 68 37.02 -5.52 10.48
N ASP A 69 36.95 -5.96 11.74
CA ASP A 69 35.75 -5.90 12.57
C ASP A 69 35.55 -4.45 13.01
N THR A 70 35.22 -3.60 12.02
CA THR A 70 34.91 -2.21 12.26
C THR A 70 33.66 -2.18 13.11
N SER A 71 33.79 -1.58 14.31
CA SER A 71 32.69 -1.40 15.24
C SER A 71 31.53 -0.69 14.53
N GLN A 72 30.31 -1.09 14.87
CA GLN A 72 29.10 -0.63 14.18
C GLN A 72 28.10 -0.04 15.16
N LEU A 73 27.41 1.01 14.70
CA LEU A 73 26.28 1.60 15.41
C LEU A 73 25.04 1.56 14.53
N PHE A 74 23.96 0.98 15.06
CA PHE A 74 22.66 0.91 14.40
C PHE A 74 21.80 2.06 14.93
N VAL A 75 21.34 2.93 14.02
CA VAL A 75 20.49 4.08 14.40
C VAL A 75 19.28 4.17 13.49
N THR A 76 18.13 4.43 14.09
CA THR A 76 16.92 4.79 13.36
C THR A 76 16.68 6.30 13.46
N GLY A 77 16.70 6.96 12.30
CA GLY A 77 16.29 8.33 12.11
C GLY A 77 14.84 8.41 11.66
N THR A 78 14.14 9.46 12.08
CA THR A 78 12.71 9.65 11.79
C THR A 78 12.45 11.10 11.46
N ALA A 79 11.60 11.35 10.45
CA ALA A 79 11.10 12.67 10.16
C ALA A 79 9.58 12.62 9.95
N SER A 80 8.89 13.68 10.33
CA SER A 80 7.46 13.82 10.03
C SER A 80 7.08 15.26 9.77
N LYS A 81 6.07 15.47 8.94
CA LYS A 81 5.57 16.79 8.56
C LYS A 81 4.05 16.77 8.45
N LYS A 82 3.43 17.86 8.89
CA LYS A 82 2.00 18.12 8.67
C LYS A 82 1.83 18.90 7.37
N ILE A 83 0.92 18.45 6.51
CA ILE A 83 0.68 19.02 5.19
C ILE A 83 -0.82 19.22 5.02
N SER A 84 -1.17 20.39 4.50
CA SER A 84 -2.53 20.68 4.07
C SER A 84 -2.80 20.02 2.72
N PRO A 85 -3.95 19.35 2.53
CA PRO A 85 -4.35 18.80 1.24
C PRO A 85 -4.42 19.86 0.14
N ASP A 86 -3.96 19.54 -1.06
CA ASP A 86 -4.05 20.40 -2.26
C ASP A 86 -5.13 19.93 -3.24
N LYS A 87 -5.68 18.72 -3.04
CA LYS A 87 -6.77 18.14 -3.82
C LYS A 87 -7.94 17.71 -2.93
N VAL A 88 -9.12 17.72 -3.54
CA VAL A 88 -10.33 17.13 -2.99
C VAL A 88 -11.04 16.34 -4.08
N SER A 89 -11.58 15.17 -3.72
CA SER A 89 -12.43 14.40 -4.59
C SER A 89 -13.81 14.18 -3.97
N VAL A 90 -14.83 14.06 -4.81
CA VAL A 90 -16.20 13.70 -4.43
C VAL A 90 -16.73 12.63 -5.37
N THR A 91 -17.50 11.68 -4.83
CA THR A 91 -18.21 10.70 -5.64
C THR A 91 -19.66 11.12 -5.81
N LEU A 92 -20.07 11.27 -7.08
CA LEU A 92 -21.42 11.62 -7.48
C LEU A 92 -22.06 10.45 -8.21
N GLY A 93 -23.33 10.17 -7.94
CA GLY A 93 -23.99 8.98 -8.47
C GLY A 93 -25.42 9.21 -8.92
N VAL A 94 -25.76 8.60 -10.04
CA VAL A 94 -27.11 8.49 -10.58
C VAL A 94 -27.56 7.05 -10.49
N GLU A 95 -28.75 6.83 -9.95
CA GLU A 95 -29.40 5.52 -9.93
C GLU A 95 -30.78 5.63 -10.56
N THR A 96 -31.10 4.68 -11.45
CA THR A 96 -32.41 4.60 -12.11
C THR A 96 -32.94 3.19 -12.02
N GLN A 97 -34.27 3.04 -12.03
CA GLN A 97 -34.92 1.74 -12.05
C GLN A 97 -36.05 1.73 -13.09
N LYS A 98 -36.04 0.74 -13.98
CA LYS A 98 -37.06 0.55 -15.04
C LYS A 98 -37.42 -0.92 -15.20
N LYS A 99 -38.46 -1.21 -15.99
CA LYS A 99 -38.94 -2.59 -16.23
C LYS A 99 -37.91 -3.42 -17.01
N THR A 100 -37.15 -2.80 -17.90
CA THR A 100 -36.08 -3.45 -18.66
C THR A 100 -34.72 -2.84 -18.34
N ALA A 101 -33.66 -3.65 -18.46
CA ALA A 101 -32.28 -3.19 -18.30
C ALA A 101 -31.92 -2.07 -19.28
N GLN A 102 -32.41 -2.16 -20.52
CA GLN A 102 -32.14 -1.16 -21.57
C GLN A 102 -32.76 0.20 -21.24
N GLU A 103 -34.00 0.23 -20.77
CA GLU A 103 -34.65 1.47 -20.34
C GLU A 103 -33.95 2.08 -19.12
N ALA A 104 -33.56 1.25 -18.16
CA ALA A 104 -32.85 1.71 -16.96
C ALA A 104 -31.51 2.35 -17.34
N ALA A 105 -30.73 1.67 -18.18
CA ALA A 105 -29.44 2.17 -18.68
C ALA A 105 -29.58 3.45 -19.49
N LYS A 106 -30.53 3.51 -20.43
CA LYS A 106 -30.77 4.70 -21.25
C LYS A 106 -31.11 5.91 -20.39
N ASN A 107 -32.07 5.76 -19.48
CA ASN A 107 -32.47 6.85 -18.59
C ASN A 107 -31.35 7.27 -17.64
N ASN A 108 -30.53 6.33 -17.17
CA ASN A 108 -29.35 6.64 -16.36
C ASN A 108 -28.33 7.47 -17.14
N SER A 109 -28.04 7.07 -18.38
CA SER A 109 -27.09 7.78 -19.24
C SER A 109 -27.57 9.20 -19.56
N GLU A 110 -28.87 9.41 -19.78
CA GLU A 110 -29.44 10.73 -20.03
C GLU A 110 -29.22 11.65 -18.83
N ILE A 111 -29.56 11.20 -17.62
CA ILE A 111 -29.38 11.99 -16.39
C ILE A 111 -27.89 12.23 -16.11
N MET A 112 -27.03 11.21 -16.26
CA MET A 112 -25.59 11.38 -16.05
C MET A 112 -24.97 12.36 -17.04
N ASN A 113 -25.45 12.41 -18.28
CA ASN A 113 -24.99 13.41 -19.24
C ASN A 113 -25.38 14.83 -18.82
N VAL A 114 -26.57 15.03 -18.24
CA VAL A 114 -26.97 16.34 -17.67
C VAL A 114 -26.04 16.72 -16.51
N VAL A 115 -25.72 15.79 -15.62
CA VAL A 115 -24.75 16.01 -14.52
C VAL A 115 -23.37 16.41 -15.08
N ILE A 116 -22.82 15.64 -16.01
CA ILE A 116 -21.50 15.92 -16.61
C ILE A 116 -21.50 17.27 -17.32
N ASN A 117 -22.58 17.64 -18.01
CA ASN A 117 -22.68 18.93 -18.69
C ASN A 117 -22.76 20.09 -17.70
N GLY A 118 -23.54 19.97 -16.62
CA GLY A 118 -23.58 20.99 -15.57
C GLY A 118 -22.21 21.20 -14.92
N LEU A 119 -21.45 20.12 -14.71
CA LEU A 119 -20.06 20.22 -14.24
C LEU A 119 -19.15 20.93 -15.26
N LYS A 120 -19.28 20.63 -16.56
CA LYS A 120 -18.51 21.33 -17.61
C LYS A 120 -18.84 22.83 -17.68
N GLU A 121 -20.09 23.21 -17.44
CA GLU A 121 -20.52 24.61 -17.38
C GLU A 121 -19.90 25.37 -16.20
N LEU A 122 -19.61 24.68 -15.10
CA LEU A 122 -18.80 25.22 -13.99
C LEU A 122 -17.29 25.33 -14.31
N GLY A 123 -16.86 24.87 -15.49
CA GLY A 123 -15.47 24.93 -15.94
C GLY A 123 -14.68 23.63 -15.73
N PHE A 124 -15.30 22.53 -15.30
CA PHE A 124 -14.59 21.26 -15.13
C PHE A 124 -14.21 20.63 -16.47
N SER A 125 -12.93 20.26 -16.58
CA SER A 125 -12.42 19.51 -17.72
C SER A 125 -12.78 18.03 -17.63
N THR A 126 -12.74 17.34 -18.77
CA THR A 126 -12.97 15.87 -18.81
C THR A 126 -11.93 15.08 -18.01
N ASN A 127 -10.74 15.64 -17.76
CA ASN A 127 -9.69 14.96 -17.01
C ASN A 127 -9.93 14.97 -15.50
N GLN A 128 -10.81 15.87 -15.03
CA GLN A 128 -11.21 15.98 -13.62
C GLN A 128 -12.40 15.08 -13.28
N ILE A 129 -13.04 14.47 -14.29
CA ILE A 129 -14.24 13.65 -14.14
C ILE A 129 -13.92 12.25 -14.65
N SER A 130 -14.05 11.25 -13.77
CA SER A 130 -13.80 9.85 -14.11
C SER A 130 -14.97 8.98 -13.70
N THR A 131 -15.34 7.98 -14.50
CA THR A 131 -16.34 6.99 -14.07
C THR A 131 -15.69 6.01 -13.11
N SER A 132 -16.18 5.96 -11.87
CA SER A 132 -15.67 5.08 -10.82
C SER A 132 -16.44 3.77 -10.70
N TYR A 133 -17.72 3.75 -11.08
CA TYR A 133 -18.54 2.54 -11.03
C TYR A 133 -19.69 2.60 -12.03
N TYR A 134 -19.97 1.47 -12.68
CA TYR A 134 -21.17 1.29 -13.49
C TYR A 134 -21.68 -0.13 -13.33
N ASN A 135 -22.96 -0.29 -12.98
CA ASN A 135 -23.56 -1.60 -12.82
C ASN A 135 -25.04 -1.60 -13.14
N ILE A 136 -25.53 -2.71 -13.67
CA ILE A 136 -26.96 -2.97 -13.88
C ILE A 136 -27.29 -4.30 -13.22
N HIS A 137 -28.26 -4.32 -12.31
CA HIS A 137 -28.69 -5.55 -11.66
C HIS A 137 -30.22 -5.68 -11.64
N PRO A 138 -30.74 -6.91 -11.71
CA PRO A 138 -32.17 -7.16 -11.53
C PRO A 138 -32.60 -6.81 -10.10
N VAL A 139 -33.81 -6.28 -9.97
CA VAL A 139 -34.47 -5.98 -8.70
C VAL A 139 -35.60 -6.99 -8.52
N TYR A 140 -35.57 -7.72 -7.42
CA TYR A 140 -36.58 -8.70 -7.06
C TYR A 140 -37.38 -8.23 -5.85
N GLU A 141 -38.68 -8.45 -5.87
CA GLU A 141 -39.54 -8.28 -4.71
C GLU A 141 -39.79 -9.63 -4.03
N TYR A 142 -39.78 -9.60 -2.70
CA TYR A 142 -40.05 -10.77 -1.85
C TYR A 142 -41.43 -10.63 -1.24
N HIS A 143 -42.37 -11.44 -1.69
CA HIS A 143 -43.66 -11.54 -1.02
C HIS A 143 -43.54 -12.50 0.17
N LYS A 144 -43.60 -11.95 1.39
CA LYS A 144 -43.74 -12.75 2.62
C LYS A 144 -45.19 -13.13 2.80
N ASP A 145 -45.52 -14.39 2.53
CA ASP A 145 -46.71 -15.00 3.12
C ASP A 145 -46.37 -15.46 4.55
N ARG A 146 -47.18 -15.07 5.55
CA ARG A 146 -46.90 -15.37 6.97
C ARG A 146 -47.05 -16.84 7.32
N LEU A 147 -47.64 -17.64 6.43
CA LEU A 147 -47.99 -19.04 6.66
C LEU A 147 -47.23 -20.03 5.77
N GLN A 148 -46.34 -19.56 4.88
CA GLN A 148 -45.59 -20.42 3.95
C GLN A 148 -44.12 -19.99 3.81
N PRO A 149 -43.17 -20.93 3.65
CA PRO A 149 -41.78 -20.58 3.34
C PRO A 149 -41.70 -19.77 2.03
N VAL A 150 -40.86 -18.72 2.03
CA VAL A 150 -40.67 -17.77 0.93
C VAL A 150 -40.41 -18.51 -0.39
N LYS A 151 -41.41 -18.62 -1.26
CA LYS A 151 -41.28 -19.41 -2.51
C LYS A 151 -41.04 -18.58 -3.77
N ASN A 152 -41.41 -17.30 -3.83
CA ASN A 152 -41.41 -16.58 -5.11
C ASN A 152 -40.66 -15.23 -4.99
N GLN A 153 -39.46 -15.16 -5.55
CA GLN A 153 -38.83 -13.89 -5.93
C GLN A 153 -39.43 -13.45 -7.27
N VAL A 154 -40.09 -12.30 -7.30
CA VAL A 154 -40.66 -11.75 -8.53
C VAL A 154 -39.73 -10.68 -9.06
N LEU A 155 -39.25 -10.82 -10.30
CA LEU A 155 -38.48 -9.77 -10.96
C LEU A 155 -39.39 -8.56 -11.19
N VAL A 156 -39.09 -7.44 -10.55
CA VAL A 156 -39.88 -6.20 -10.67
C VAL A 156 -39.23 -5.16 -11.57
N GLY A 157 -37.96 -5.34 -11.91
CA GLY A 157 -37.27 -4.50 -12.88
C GLY A 157 -35.76 -4.63 -12.81
N TYR A 158 -35.08 -3.62 -13.32
CA TYR A 158 -33.63 -3.51 -13.34
C TYR A 158 -33.22 -2.15 -12.80
N ARG A 159 -32.18 -2.14 -11.98
CA ARG A 159 -31.57 -0.94 -11.44
C ARG A 159 -30.22 -0.72 -12.08
N THR A 160 -30.00 0.47 -12.60
CA THR A 160 -28.71 0.93 -13.10
C THR A 160 -28.13 1.94 -12.13
N THR A 161 -26.90 1.71 -11.69
CA THR A 161 -26.13 2.64 -10.88
C THR A 161 -24.89 3.06 -11.66
N ASN A 162 -24.65 4.36 -11.72
CA ASN A 162 -23.48 4.95 -12.37
C ASN A 162 -22.91 6.01 -11.42
N THR A 163 -21.63 5.89 -11.09
CA THR A 163 -20.93 6.88 -10.27
C THR A 163 -19.72 7.43 -10.99
N ILE A 164 -19.52 8.73 -10.82
CA ILE A 164 -18.35 9.45 -11.25
C ILE A 164 -17.61 9.97 -10.03
N THR A 165 -16.29 10.02 -10.13
CA THR A 165 -15.42 10.71 -9.19
C THR A 165 -14.95 11.99 -9.84
N VAL A 166 -15.19 13.11 -9.16
CA VAL A 166 -14.74 14.45 -9.56
C VAL A 166 -13.60 14.85 -8.65
N THR A 167 -12.46 15.24 -9.23
CA THR A 167 -11.27 15.66 -8.50
C THR A 167 -10.90 17.09 -8.85
N ILE A 168 -10.79 17.94 -7.83
CA ILE A 168 -10.60 19.40 -7.98
C ILE A 168 -9.52 19.90 -7.02
N SER A 169 -9.11 21.17 -7.15
CA SER A 169 -8.23 21.76 -6.14
C SER A 169 -8.94 21.86 -4.79
N ALA A 170 -8.22 21.63 -3.69
CA ALA A 170 -8.77 21.81 -2.34
C ALA A 170 -9.20 23.27 -2.04
N SER A 171 -8.76 24.23 -2.85
CA SER A 171 -9.18 25.64 -2.78
C SER A 171 -10.54 25.91 -3.42
N GLU A 172 -11.04 25.00 -4.24
CA GLU A 172 -12.32 25.15 -4.94
C GLU A 172 -13.51 24.78 -4.05
N ASN A 173 -14.67 25.37 -4.33
CA ASN A 173 -15.89 25.13 -3.56
C ASN A 173 -16.54 23.80 -3.97
N ILE A 174 -16.15 22.72 -3.29
CA ILE A 174 -16.74 21.39 -3.47
C ILE A 174 -18.26 21.37 -3.20
N GLY A 175 -18.79 22.30 -2.39
CA GLY A 175 -20.22 22.42 -2.13
C GLY A 175 -21.01 22.78 -3.39
N GLU A 176 -20.50 23.70 -4.20
CA GLU A 176 -21.12 24.10 -5.48
C GLU A 176 -21.17 22.95 -6.50
N VAL A 177 -20.13 22.10 -6.49
CA VAL A 177 -20.07 20.87 -7.30
C VAL A 177 -21.18 19.90 -6.89
N VAL A 178 -21.36 19.70 -5.59
CA VAL A 178 -22.40 18.82 -5.04
C VAL A 178 -23.78 19.36 -5.36
N ASP A 179 -24.03 20.66 -5.13
CA ASP A 179 -25.33 21.29 -5.38
C ASP A 179 -25.71 21.23 -6.86
N THR A 180 -24.75 21.50 -7.76
CA THR A 180 -24.96 21.41 -9.21
C THR A 180 -25.30 19.99 -9.64
N ALA A 181 -24.58 18.99 -9.11
CA ALA A 181 -24.85 17.60 -9.41
C ALA A 181 -26.25 17.15 -8.91
N ILE A 182 -26.63 17.55 -7.70
CA ILE A 182 -27.95 17.25 -7.14
C ILE A 182 -29.06 17.89 -7.97
N ASN A 183 -28.91 19.17 -8.35
CA ASN A 183 -29.86 19.87 -9.21
C ASN A 183 -30.00 19.23 -10.60
N ALA A 184 -28.91 18.64 -11.11
CA ALA A 184 -28.89 17.90 -12.37
C ALA A 184 -29.44 16.46 -12.29
N GLY A 185 -29.84 15.99 -11.10
CA GLY A 185 -30.46 14.67 -10.89
C GLY A 185 -29.54 13.60 -10.32
N ALA A 186 -28.35 13.95 -9.82
CA ALA A 186 -27.57 13.05 -8.98
C ALA A 186 -28.29 12.85 -7.64
N ILE A 187 -28.47 11.60 -7.24
CA ILE A 187 -29.17 11.23 -6.00
C ILE A 187 -28.23 10.64 -4.96
N ARG A 188 -26.93 10.56 -5.28
CA ARG A 188 -25.86 10.16 -4.37
C ARG A 188 -24.74 11.19 -4.49
N ALA A 189 -24.39 11.82 -3.37
CA ALA A 189 -23.17 12.58 -3.19
C ALA A 189 -22.51 12.07 -1.91
N SER A 190 -21.33 11.47 -2.01
CA SER A 190 -20.68 10.79 -0.89
C SER A 190 -19.17 10.73 -1.07
N GLY A 191 -18.46 10.48 0.03
CA GLY A 191 -17.03 10.20 -0.01
C GLY A 191 -16.22 11.42 -0.45
N ILE A 192 -16.48 12.57 0.17
CA ILE A 192 -15.60 13.72 0.00
C ILE A 192 -14.28 13.40 0.70
N ASN A 193 -13.20 13.39 -0.07
CA ASN A 193 -11.87 13.00 0.41
C ASN A 193 -10.86 14.07 0.03
N TYR A 194 -10.20 14.65 1.03
CA TYR A 194 -9.07 15.53 0.82
C TYR A 194 -7.78 14.72 0.82
N PHE A 195 -6.90 15.02 -0.13
CA PHE A 195 -5.63 14.33 -0.30
C PHE A 195 -4.57 15.26 -0.90
N ILE A 196 -3.32 14.85 -0.79
CA ILE A 196 -2.20 15.50 -1.47
C ILE A 196 -2.00 14.91 -2.86
N SER A 197 -1.66 15.73 -3.85
CA SER A 197 -1.29 15.26 -5.18
C SER A 197 -0.01 14.45 -5.16
N ASP A 198 0.16 13.57 -6.15
CA ASP A 198 1.36 12.74 -6.30
C ASP A 198 2.65 13.59 -6.39
N GLU A 199 2.56 14.79 -6.96
CA GLU A 199 3.67 15.74 -7.04
C GLU A 199 4.08 16.24 -5.65
N VAL A 200 3.11 16.74 -4.87
CA VAL A 200 3.35 17.19 -3.49
C VAL A 200 3.84 16.02 -2.62
N GLN A 201 3.26 14.84 -2.79
CA GLN A 201 3.67 13.63 -2.08
C GLN A 201 5.13 13.28 -2.37
N SER A 202 5.56 13.33 -3.63
CA SER A 202 6.94 13.04 -4.02
C SER A 202 7.92 14.05 -3.43
N GLN A 203 7.60 15.35 -3.51
CA GLN A 203 8.44 16.42 -2.95
C GLN A 203 8.60 16.28 -1.44
N VAL A 204 7.50 16.08 -0.73
CA VAL A 204 7.48 15.87 0.72
C VAL A 204 8.28 14.63 1.11
N ASN A 205 8.14 13.53 0.36
CA ASN A 205 8.84 12.30 0.68
C ASN A 205 10.37 12.49 0.60
N ASN A 206 10.85 13.18 -0.43
CA ASN A 206 12.28 13.48 -0.58
C ASN A 206 12.80 14.34 0.57
N GLU A 207 12.05 15.38 0.95
CA GLU A 207 12.38 16.24 2.10
C GLU A 207 12.45 15.41 3.41
N LEU A 208 11.46 14.54 3.65
CA LEU A 208 11.42 13.72 4.85
C LEU A 208 12.54 12.66 4.90
N ILE A 209 12.94 12.09 3.76
CA ILE A 209 14.10 11.19 3.69
C ILE A 209 15.36 11.93 4.12
N GLU A 210 15.63 13.12 3.56
CA GLU A 210 16.79 13.93 3.92
C GLU A 210 16.81 14.24 5.42
N GLN A 211 15.68 14.70 5.96
CA GLN A 211 15.55 15.00 7.39
C GLN A 211 15.73 13.77 8.28
N ALA A 212 15.23 12.60 7.86
CA ALA A 212 15.38 11.36 8.62
C ALA A 212 16.85 10.88 8.64
N VAL A 213 17.60 11.06 7.54
CA VAL A 213 19.05 10.76 7.52
C VAL A 213 19.83 11.73 8.42
N LEU A 214 19.48 13.02 8.40
CA LEU A 214 20.09 14.01 9.29
C LEU A 214 19.79 13.69 10.77
N ASP A 215 18.56 13.30 11.10
CA ASP A 215 18.17 12.86 12.44
C ASP A 215 18.96 11.61 12.89
N ALA A 216 19.13 10.61 12.02
CA ALA A 216 19.96 9.43 12.32
C ALA A 216 21.41 9.81 12.61
N THR A 217 21.98 10.68 11.78
CA THR A 217 23.37 11.15 11.92
C THR A 217 23.55 11.94 13.23
N MET A 218 22.66 12.89 13.52
CA MET A 218 22.72 13.65 14.78
C MET A 218 22.59 12.77 16.02
N LYS A 219 21.71 11.74 15.97
CA LYS A 219 21.57 10.76 17.06
C LYS A 219 22.84 9.94 17.25
N ALA A 220 23.45 9.49 16.15
CA ALA A 220 24.70 8.74 16.18
C ALA A 220 25.84 9.57 16.79
N GLU A 221 26.05 10.79 16.31
CA GLU A 221 27.09 11.70 16.84
C GLU A 221 26.92 11.97 18.34
N LYS A 222 25.69 12.24 18.78
CA LYS A 222 25.38 12.45 20.21
C LYS A 222 25.61 11.21 21.05
N ALA A 223 25.36 10.02 20.51
CA ALA A 223 25.58 8.75 21.21
C ALA A 223 27.06 8.39 21.33
N LEU A 224 27.87 8.77 20.33
CA LEU A 224 29.30 8.45 20.27
C LEU A 224 30.18 9.45 21.04
N ALA A 225 29.72 10.70 21.20
CA ALA A 225 30.50 11.74 21.89
C ALA A 225 30.96 11.35 23.32
N PRO A 226 30.14 10.76 24.21
CA PRO A 226 30.58 10.31 25.54
C PRO A 226 31.57 9.14 25.51
N LEU A 227 31.62 8.40 24.39
CA LEU A 227 32.51 7.27 24.17
C LEU A 227 33.84 7.69 23.52
N ASN A 228 34.01 8.98 23.18
CA ASN A 228 35.11 9.50 22.38
C ASN A 228 35.28 8.76 21.04
N MET A 229 34.17 8.31 20.44
CA MET A 229 34.15 7.65 19.13
C MET A 229 33.56 8.59 18.08
N GLN A 230 33.83 8.32 16.81
CA GLN A 230 33.29 9.08 15.67
C GLN A 230 32.73 8.16 14.59
N ILE A 231 31.88 8.72 13.73
CA ILE A 231 31.42 8.03 12.52
C ILE A 231 32.56 8.07 11.50
N VAL A 232 33.00 6.90 11.04
CA VAL A 232 34.05 6.76 10.02
C VAL A 232 33.51 6.37 8.64
N GLY A 233 32.23 5.99 8.58
CA GLY A 233 31.53 5.74 7.32
C GLY A 233 30.14 5.14 7.51
N VAL A 234 29.47 4.85 6.40
CA VAL A 234 28.16 4.17 6.38
C VAL A 234 28.35 2.78 5.80
N LYS A 235 27.93 1.75 6.53
CA LYS A 235 27.97 0.35 6.10
C LYS A 235 26.72 -0.06 5.32
N ASP A 236 25.56 0.37 5.80
CA ASP A 236 24.27 0.05 5.18
C ASP A 236 23.24 1.14 5.50
N LEU A 237 22.29 1.33 4.59
CA LEU A 237 21.19 2.27 4.74
C LEU A 237 19.92 1.65 4.17
N ASN A 238 18.92 1.50 5.02
CA ASN A 238 17.62 0.96 4.65
C ASN A 238 16.52 2.01 4.87
N LEU A 239 15.86 2.37 3.77
CA LEU A 239 14.74 3.31 3.74
C LEU A 239 13.44 2.53 4.01
N HIS A 240 12.68 2.95 5.02
CA HIS A 240 11.33 2.46 5.26
C HIS A 240 10.35 3.58 4.86
N ASP A 241 9.99 3.60 3.59
CA ASP A 241 9.17 4.62 2.92
C ASP A 241 7.68 4.27 2.96
N VAL A 242 7.12 4.16 4.17
CA VAL A 242 5.68 3.88 4.29
C VAL A 242 4.88 5.17 4.42
N PHE A 243 4.26 5.60 3.32
CA PHE A 243 3.28 6.68 3.33
C PHE A 243 2.00 6.22 4.04
N HIS A 244 1.81 6.69 5.27
CA HIS A 244 0.55 6.53 6.00
C HIS A 244 -0.15 7.89 6.10
N PRO A 245 -1.17 8.19 5.26
CA PRO A 245 -1.99 9.36 5.48
C PRO A 245 -2.83 9.13 6.74
N VAL A 246 -2.52 9.86 7.81
CA VAL A 246 -3.38 9.90 9.00
C VAL A 246 -4.38 11.03 8.80
N PHE A 247 -5.65 10.68 8.63
CA PHE A 247 -6.74 11.65 8.58
C PHE A 247 -6.99 12.16 10.00
N GLY A 248 -6.71 13.44 10.25
CA GLY A 248 -7.22 14.10 11.44
C GLY A 248 -8.74 14.18 11.37
N TYR A 249 -9.43 13.71 12.41
CA TYR A 249 -10.85 14.01 12.57
C TYR A 249 -10.95 15.24 13.45
N ASP A 250 -11.13 16.41 12.83
CA ASP A 250 -11.39 17.63 13.59
C ASP A 250 -12.83 17.57 14.12
N LYS A 251 -12.97 17.35 15.44
CA LYS A 251 -14.26 17.36 16.11
C LYS A 251 -14.70 18.80 16.32
N ALA A 252 -15.48 19.32 15.38
CA ALA A 252 -16.63 20.23 15.56
C ALA A 252 -16.67 21.36 14.53
N VAL A 253 -17.80 21.49 13.82
CA VAL A 253 -18.59 22.74 13.79
C VAL A 253 -20.06 22.34 13.60
N LEU A 254 -20.80 22.22 14.71
CA LEU A 254 -22.25 22.30 14.70
C LEU A 254 -22.57 23.80 14.87
N ALA A 255 -22.67 24.53 13.76
CA ALA A 255 -23.07 25.94 13.75
C ALA A 255 -24.21 26.17 12.75
N GLU A 256 -25.01 27.17 13.05
CA GLU A 256 -26.42 27.31 12.73
C GLU A 256 -26.81 27.25 11.25
N ARG A 257 -27.98 26.65 11.02
CA ARG A 257 -28.65 26.55 9.73
C ARG A 257 -29.19 27.92 9.32
N THR A 258 -28.42 28.64 8.53
CA THR A 258 -28.96 29.47 7.44
C THR A 258 -28.49 28.87 6.12
N SER A 259 -29.20 29.13 5.03
CA SER A 259 -29.05 28.49 3.71
C SER A 259 -27.72 28.81 3.01
N ALA A 260 -26.61 28.45 3.65
CA ALA A 260 -25.24 28.55 3.16
C ALA A 260 -24.81 27.18 2.59
N PRO A 261 -23.89 27.16 1.61
CA PRO A 261 -23.37 25.94 0.99
C PRO A 261 -22.87 24.94 2.04
N THR A 262 -23.01 23.65 1.73
CA THR A 262 -22.65 22.55 2.64
C THR A 262 -21.21 22.72 3.15
N PRO A 263 -20.99 23.00 4.46
CA PRO A 263 -19.65 23.28 4.98
C PRO A 263 -18.85 21.97 5.06
N ILE A 264 -17.79 21.90 4.27
CA ILE A 264 -16.87 20.77 4.20
C ILE A 264 -15.47 21.34 4.45
N LEU A 265 -14.80 20.85 5.49
CA LEU A 265 -13.49 21.36 5.93
C LEU A 265 -12.40 20.30 5.74
N PRO A 266 -11.22 20.67 5.18
CA PRO A 266 -10.07 19.77 5.13
C PRO A 266 -9.47 19.58 6.52
N SER A 267 -9.00 18.37 6.84
CA SER A 267 -8.06 18.15 7.95
C SER A 267 -6.64 18.08 7.40
N GLU A 268 -5.68 18.57 8.18
CA GLU A 268 -4.25 18.33 7.93
C GLU A 268 -3.95 16.82 7.94
N GLN A 269 -3.01 16.42 7.08
CA GLN A 269 -2.48 15.07 7.01
C GLN A 269 -1.05 15.06 7.57
N GLN A 270 -0.71 14.07 8.40
CA GLN A 270 0.66 13.85 8.85
C GLN A 270 1.31 12.74 8.03
N THR A 271 2.51 13.01 7.51
CA THR A 271 3.36 12.03 6.81
C THR A 271 4.65 11.83 7.60
N SER A 272 5.14 10.60 7.66
CA SER A 272 6.37 10.23 8.35
C SER A 272 7.24 9.29 7.54
N VAL A 273 8.55 9.43 7.64
CA VAL A 273 9.57 8.54 7.06
C VAL A 273 10.50 8.08 8.17
N SER A 274 10.93 6.82 8.09
CA SER A 274 11.96 6.27 8.98
C SER A 274 13.11 5.66 8.16
N VAL A 275 14.33 5.90 8.60
CA VAL A 275 15.55 5.37 7.97
C VAL A 275 16.37 4.64 9.01
N SER A 276 16.81 3.43 8.69
CA SER A 276 17.72 2.66 9.53
C SER A 276 19.11 2.69 8.89
N VAL A 277 20.09 3.19 9.63
CA VAL A 277 21.47 3.33 9.16
C VAL A 277 22.40 2.51 10.05
N ILE A 278 23.34 1.79 9.43
CA ILE A 278 24.45 1.15 10.11
C ILE A 278 25.69 1.99 9.86
N PHE A 279 26.14 2.72 10.87
CA PHE A 279 27.39 3.47 10.83
C PHE A 279 28.56 2.57 11.18
N MET A 280 29.68 2.76 10.49
CA MET A 280 30.98 2.31 10.95
C MET A 280 31.53 3.37 11.90
N ILE A 281 32.07 2.93 13.04
CA ILE A 281 32.57 3.82 14.09
C ILE A 281 34.00 3.46 14.48
N GLY A 282 34.77 4.45 14.89
CA GLY A 282 36.18 4.32 15.27
C GLY A 282 36.72 5.53 16.00
#